data_AF-L8JI83-F1
#
_entry.id   AF-L8JI83-F1
#
_cell.length_a   1.000
_cell.length_b   1.000
_cell.length_c   1.000
_cell.angle_alpha   90.00
_cell.angle_beta   90.00
_cell.angle_gamma   90.00
#
_symmetry.space_group_name_H-M   'P 1'
#
loop_
_entity.id
_entity.type
_entity.pdbx_description
1 polymer ?
#
loop_
_entity_poly.entity_id
_entity_poly.type
_entity_poly.pdbx_seq_one_letter_code
_entity_poly.pdbx_strand_id
1 'polypeptide(L)'
;MKGIQTTILLAIVIALPAIAYMHPLNSAAIAVVFVIAATVSGIILGSITYIAKCINIHATNRSIVILSGVTSAAIVFSSLFYLVSDRYSSESNIPPPVSSIVQPPRDSSPIPAREFLYSHEEPNERYGAYGYLLFISRPTKETYARYEEVCKNYISHMEHLKEYPHIYSRRLMVTYWLLSGRLPKGALNDCATLIQFYDYARAKEIASAVGALSFNGPVLVAWKYPYIYSDGTYEDHAITFDMSRFSNEDISRATNIWLSIIVEPENGLRHDTVVFAEEFRNLLQRYGEDILAFIDKQS
;
A
#
# COMPACT_ATOMS: atom_id res chain seq x y z
N MET A 1 -41.58 29.55 9.23
CA MET A 1 -40.31 29.87 8.52
C MET A 1 -39.03 29.48 9.30
N LYS A 2 -39.01 29.41 10.64
CA LYS A 2 -37.79 29.05 11.40
C LYS A 2 -37.27 27.62 11.16
N GLY A 3 -38.13 26.65 10.85
CA GLY A 3 -37.71 25.24 10.67
C GLY A 3 -36.92 24.95 9.39
N ILE A 4 -37.14 25.71 8.31
CA ILE A 4 -36.49 25.44 7.00
C ILE A 4 -35.03 25.89 7.01
N GLN A 5 -34.71 27.00 7.70
CA GLN A 5 -33.33 27.44 7.85
C GLN A 5 -32.49 26.45 8.66
N THR A 6 -33.08 25.78 9.65
CA THR A 6 -32.38 24.77 10.47
C THR A 6 -32.00 23.55 9.65
N THR A 7 -32.87 23.09 8.75
CA THR A 7 -32.61 21.92 7.90
C THR A 7 -31.50 22.17 6.88
N ILE A 8 -31.46 23.37 6.28
CA ILE A 8 -30.41 23.74 5.31
C ILE A 8 -29.05 23.90 6.01
N LEU A 9 -29.02 24.52 7.20
CA LEU A 9 -27.78 24.65 7.97
C LEU A 9 -27.23 23.27 8.38
N LEU A 10 -28.11 22.34 8.78
CA LEU A 10 -27.72 21.00 9.17
C LEU A 10 -27.13 20.21 7.99
N ALA A 11 -27.70 20.34 6.79
CA ALA A 11 -27.19 19.68 5.59
C ALA A 11 -25.78 20.18 5.20
N ILE A 12 -25.53 21.49 5.31
CA ILE A 12 -24.21 22.08 5.02
C ILE A 12 -23.16 21.66 6.05
N VAL A 13 -23.54 21.63 7.34
CA VAL A 13 -22.64 21.23 8.44
C VAL A 13 -22.28 19.74 8.37
N ILE A 14 -23.15 18.88 7.85
CA ILE A 14 -22.86 17.45 7.66
C ILE A 14 -22.01 17.19 6.41
N ALA A 15 -22.14 18.00 5.35
CA ALA A 15 -21.40 17.79 4.10
C ALA A 15 -19.93 18.22 4.19
N LEU A 16 -19.60 19.24 4.97
CA LEU A 16 -18.23 19.79 5.08
C LEU A 16 -17.19 18.81 5.67
N PRO A 17 -17.48 18.04 6.73
CA PRO A 17 -16.55 17.04 7.27
C PRO A 17 -16.33 15.85 6.33
N ALA A 18 -17.38 15.44 5.58
CA ALA A 18 -17.28 14.33 4.64
C ALA A 18 -16.33 14.62 3.47
N ILE A 19 -16.22 15.88 3.05
CA ILE A 19 -15.28 16.33 2.02
C ILE A 19 -13.83 16.36 2.55
N ALA A 20 -13.65 16.65 3.85
CA ALA A 20 -12.33 16.71 4.47
C ALA A 20 -11.72 15.32 4.78
N TYR A 21 -12.57 14.29 4.97
CA TYR A 21 -12.12 12.93 5.28
C TYR A 21 -11.86 12.05 4.06
N MET A 22 -12.15 12.52 2.85
CA MET A 22 -11.93 11.75 1.62
C MET A 22 -10.63 12.15 0.92
N HIS A 23 -9.52 11.55 1.35
CA HIS A 23 -8.27 11.53 0.61
C HIS A 23 -7.59 10.16 0.80
N PRO A 24 -7.04 9.53 -0.27
CA PRO A 24 -7.02 9.93 -1.68
C PRO A 24 -8.19 9.29 -2.45
N LEU A 25 -8.92 10.09 -3.24
CA LEU A 25 -10.04 9.60 -4.05
C LEU A 25 -9.57 9.19 -5.45
N ASN A 26 -9.86 7.94 -5.83
CA ASN A 26 -9.79 7.49 -7.22
C ASN A 26 -10.88 8.18 -8.08
N SER A 27 -10.78 8.02 -9.40
CA SER A 27 -11.71 8.61 -10.38
C SER A 27 -13.19 8.26 -10.12
N ALA A 28 -13.47 7.09 -9.54
CA ALA A 28 -14.82 6.67 -9.18
C ALA A 28 -15.42 7.52 -8.05
N ALA A 29 -14.63 7.87 -7.04
CA ALA A 29 -15.13 8.69 -5.94
C ALA A 29 -15.37 10.15 -6.35
N ILE A 30 -14.63 10.68 -7.32
CA ILE A 30 -14.93 11.98 -7.94
C ILE A 30 -16.32 11.93 -8.60
N ALA A 31 -16.63 10.87 -9.36
CA ALA A 31 -17.94 10.70 -9.99
C ALA A 31 -19.08 10.63 -8.95
N VAL A 32 -18.87 9.95 -7.82
CA VAL A 32 -19.84 9.89 -6.72
C VAL A 32 -20.10 11.28 -6.13
N VAL A 33 -19.06 12.10 -5.92
CA VAL A 33 -19.21 13.48 -5.44
C VAL A 33 -20.05 14.32 -6.41
N PHE A 34 -19.85 14.17 -7.73
CA PHE A 34 -20.66 14.86 -8.73
C PHE A 34 -22.13 14.45 -8.70
N VAL A 35 -22.42 13.15 -8.55
CA VAL A 35 -23.79 12.64 -8.44
C VAL A 35 -24.48 13.19 -7.18
N ILE A 36 -23.80 13.19 -6.04
CA ILE A 36 -24.34 13.75 -4.79
C ILE A 36 -24.63 15.25 -4.95
N ALA A 37 -23.69 16.01 -5.51
CA ALA A 37 -23.86 17.45 -5.72
C ALA A 37 -25.04 17.79 -6.65
N ALA A 38 -25.21 17.02 -7.74
CA ALA A 38 -26.34 17.18 -8.65
C ALA A 38 -27.68 16.88 -7.97
N THR A 39 -27.73 15.82 -7.17
CA THR A 39 -28.94 15.39 -6.46
C THR A 39 -29.38 16.44 -5.44
N VAL A 40 -28.44 16.95 -4.63
CA VAL A 40 -28.70 18.00 -3.64
C VAL A 40 -29.19 19.29 -4.32
N SER A 41 -28.58 19.67 -5.45
CA SER A 41 -29.01 20.85 -6.20
C SER A 41 -30.45 20.73 -6.71
N GLY A 42 -30.84 19.55 -7.20
CA GLY A 42 -32.21 19.28 -7.63
C GLY A 42 -33.24 19.41 -6.50
N ILE A 43 -32.92 18.88 -5.31
CA ILE A 43 -33.79 18.96 -4.13
C ILE A 43 -33.98 20.42 -3.68
N ILE A 44 -32.91 21.21 -3.68
CA ILE A 44 -32.96 22.62 -3.31
C ILE A 44 -33.84 23.40 -4.29
N LEU A 45 -33.66 23.18 -5.60
CA LEU A 45 -34.43 23.89 -6.63
C LEU A 45 -35.94 23.53 -6.57
N GLY A 46 -36.25 22.25 -6.34
CA GLY A 46 -37.62 21.79 -6.11
C GLY A 46 -38.27 22.40 -4.87
N SER A 47 -37.49 22.54 -3.78
CA SER A 47 -37.96 23.14 -2.54
C SER A 47 -38.25 24.64 -2.69
N ILE A 48 -37.38 25.37 -3.40
CA ILE A 48 -37.57 26.81 -3.66
C ILE A 48 -38.82 27.06 -4.52
N THR A 49 -39.02 26.26 -5.57
CA THR A 49 -40.21 26.38 -6.43
C THR A 49 -41.50 26.05 -5.67
N TYR A 50 -41.48 25.03 -4.81
CA TYR A 50 -42.60 24.70 -3.93
C TYR A 50 -42.94 25.84 -2.96
N ILE A 51 -41.93 26.42 -2.30
CA ILE A 51 -42.10 27.55 -1.38
C ILE A 51 -42.64 28.79 -2.12
N ALA A 52 -42.12 29.09 -3.31
CA ALA A 52 -42.61 30.21 -4.14
C ALA A 52 -44.08 30.04 -4.56
N LYS A 53 -44.53 28.79 -4.74
CA LYS A 53 -45.95 28.47 -4.99
C LYS A 53 -46.80 28.70 -3.73
N CYS A 54 -46.32 28.29 -2.55
CA CYS A 54 -47.05 28.42 -1.29
C CYS A 54 -47.22 29.86 -0.81
N ILE A 55 -46.27 30.76 -1.08
CA ILE A 55 -46.30 32.15 -0.61
C ILE A 55 -47.14 33.07 -1.52
N ASN A 56 -47.77 32.54 -2.58
CA ASN A 56 -48.54 33.31 -3.57
C ASN A 56 -47.79 34.56 -4.10
N ILE A 57 -46.48 34.41 -4.32
CA ILE A 57 -45.64 35.48 -4.84
C ILE A 57 -46.11 35.78 -6.27
N HIS A 58 -46.54 37.02 -6.52
CA HIS A 58 -46.94 37.52 -7.84
C HIS A 58 -45.88 37.18 -8.90
N ALA A 59 -46.31 36.85 -10.12
CA ALA A 59 -45.48 36.33 -11.20
C ALA A 59 -44.20 37.15 -11.45
N THR A 60 -44.27 38.47 -11.29
CA THR A 60 -43.14 39.40 -11.48
C THR A 60 -41.99 39.20 -10.47
N ASN A 61 -42.28 38.76 -9.25
CA ASN A 61 -41.27 38.50 -8.22
C ASN A 61 -40.75 37.05 -8.22
N ARG A 62 -41.43 36.12 -8.92
CA ARG A 62 -40.96 34.74 -9.06
C ARG A 62 -39.67 34.67 -9.89
N SER A 63 -39.60 35.47 -10.96
CA SER A 63 -38.42 35.52 -11.82
C SER A 63 -37.18 36.02 -11.09
N ILE A 64 -37.33 36.99 -10.18
CA ILE A 64 -36.20 37.53 -9.40
C ILE A 64 -35.68 36.49 -8.39
N VAL A 65 -36.58 35.78 -7.71
CA VAL A 65 -36.18 34.73 -6.75
C VAL A 65 -35.51 33.57 -7.46
N ILE A 66 -36.05 33.12 -8.59
CA ILE A 66 -35.44 32.04 -9.40
C ILE A 66 -34.08 32.49 -9.93
N LEU A 67 -33.96 33.72 -10.45
CA LEU A 67 -32.70 34.23 -10.99
C LEU A 67 -31.63 34.32 -9.91
N SER A 68 -31.97 34.79 -8.71
CA SER A 68 -31.03 34.86 -7.57
C SER A 68 -30.52 33.47 -7.14
N GLY A 69 -31.42 32.47 -7.08
CA GLY A 69 -31.05 31.09 -6.75
C GLY A 69 -30.14 30.45 -7.80
N VAL A 70 -30.41 30.66 -9.08
CA VAL A 70 -29.58 30.15 -10.19
C VAL A 70 -28.20 30.81 -10.17
N THR A 71 -28.11 32.12 -9.91
CA THR A 71 -26.81 32.81 -9.82
C THR A 71 -25.97 32.30 -8.65
N SER A 72 -26.56 32.04 -7.48
CA SER A 72 -25.81 31.50 -6.34
C SER A 72 -25.32 30.07 -6.59
N ALA A 73 -26.14 29.22 -7.23
CA ALA A 73 -25.73 27.87 -7.60
C ALA A 73 -24.58 27.88 -8.63
N ALA A 74 -24.66 28.76 -9.64
CA ALA A 74 -23.61 28.91 -10.65
C ALA A 74 -22.28 29.35 -10.03
N ILE A 75 -22.29 30.28 -9.07
CA ILE A 75 -21.07 30.73 -8.37
C ILE A 75 -20.44 29.56 -7.59
N VAL A 76 -21.24 28.78 -6.86
CA VAL A 76 -20.73 27.62 -6.10
C VAL A 76 -20.15 26.56 -7.04
N PHE A 77 -20.82 26.28 -8.16
CA PHE A 77 -20.31 25.35 -9.17
C PHE A 77 -19.03 25.86 -9.83
N SER A 78 -18.94 27.14 -10.17
CA SER A 78 -17.72 27.74 -10.72
C SER A 78 -16.57 27.71 -9.73
N SER A 79 -16.80 28.01 -8.44
CA SER A 79 -15.74 27.93 -7.41
C SER A 79 -15.27 26.49 -7.19
N LEU A 80 -16.20 25.52 -7.20
CA LEU A 80 -15.85 24.11 -7.09
C LEU A 80 -15.09 23.63 -8.33
N PHE A 81 -15.51 24.04 -9.53
CA PHE A 81 -14.82 23.74 -10.78
C PHE A 81 -13.43 24.36 -10.82
N TYR A 82 -13.25 25.60 -10.35
CA TYR A 82 -11.93 26.23 -10.22
C TYR A 82 -11.04 25.45 -9.24
N LEU A 83 -11.55 25.03 -8.07
CA LEU A 83 -10.76 24.25 -7.11
C LEU A 83 -10.37 22.86 -7.63
N VAL A 84 -11.23 22.23 -8.44
CA VAL A 84 -10.93 20.96 -9.11
C VAL A 84 -9.94 21.17 -10.27
N SER A 85 -10.10 22.24 -11.05
CA SER A 85 -9.23 22.55 -12.18
C SER A 85 -7.82 22.96 -11.74
N ASP A 86 -7.67 23.70 -10.64
CA ASP A 86 -6.36 24.10 -10.10
C ASP A 86 -5.58 22.89 -9.58
N ARG A 87 -6.27 21.87 -9.06
CA ARG A 87 -5.64 20.58 -8.71
C ARG A 87 -5.24 19.78 -9.95
N TYR A 88 -6.04 19.82 -11.02
CA TYR A 88 -5.72 19.11 -12.26
C TYR A 88 -4.53 19.76 -13.01
N SER A 89 -4.39 21.09 -12.93
CA SER A 89 -3.28 21.82 -13.55
C SER A 89 -1.96 21.73 -12.76
N SER A 90 -1.97 21.26 -11.51
CA SER A 90 -0.74 20.99 -10.77
C SER A 90 -0.03 19.69 -11.20
N GLU A 91 -0.61 18.91 -12.12
CA GLU A 91 -0.05 17.64 -12.59
C GLU A 91 0.53 17.71 -14.02
N SER A 92 0.59 18.90 -14.64
CA SER A 92 1.11 19.09 -16.00
C SER A 92 2.32 20.02 -16.12
N ASN A 93 3.22 20.04 -15.14
CA ASN A 93 4.61 20.42 -15.40
C ASN A 93 5.33 19.24 -16.05
N ILE A 94 4.92 18.91 -17.28
CA ILE A 94 5.71 18.06 -18.17
C ILE A 94 6.77 19.00 -18.78
N PRO A 95 8.07 18.86 -18.43
CA PRO A 95 9.12 19.55 -19.17
C PRO A 95 9.02 19.21 -20.67
N PRO A 96 9.57 20.03 -21.58
CA PRO A 96 9.58 19.73 -23.02
C PRO A 96 10.03 18.29 -23.26
N PRO A 97 9.59 17.61 -24.34
CA PRO A 97 9.94 16.22 -24.58
C PRO A 97 11.46 16.07 -24.58
N VAL A 98 11.99 15.67 -23.42
CA VAL A 98 13.38 15.29 -23.27
C VAL A 98 13.46 14.01 -24.06
N SER A 99 14.05 14.14 -25.25
CA SER A 99 14.55 13.06 -26.06
C SER A 99 15.07 11.94 -25.18
N SER A 100 14.52 10.74 -25.42
CA SER A 100 14.94 9.48 -24.80
C SER A 100 14.49 9.33 -23.35
N ILE A 101 13.37 8.63 -23.15
CA ILE A 101 13.28 7.69 -22.04
C ILE A 101 14.50 6.79 -22.20
N VAL A 102 15.59 7.11 -21.51
CA VAL A 102 16.65 6.14 -21.26
C VAL A 102 15.96 5.07 -20.43
N GLN A 103 15.39 4.07 -21.11
CA GLN A 103 15.08 2.82 -20.46
C GLN A 103 16.39 2.45 -19.76
N PRO A 104 16.40 2.28 -18.43
CA PRO A 104 17.59 1.75 -17.78
C PRO A 104 17.97 0.49 -18.56
N PRO A 105 19.26 0.29 -18.86
CA PRO A 105 19.70 -0.86 -19.63
C PRO A 105 18.99 -2.10 -19.06
N ARG A 106 18.31 -2.85 -19.93
CA ARG A 106 17.53 -4.06 -19.57
C ARG A 106 18.39 -5.11 -18.84
N ASP A 107 19.72 -4.89 -18.79
CA ASP A 107 20.73 -5.78 -18.23
C ASP A 107 21.11 -5.47 -16.77
N SER A 108 20.42 -4.54 -16.10
CA SER A 108 20.80 -4.18 -14.73
C SER A 108 20.14 -5.12 -13.69
N SER A 109 20.94 -5.99 -13.07
CA SER A 109 20.49 -7.02 -12.10
C SER A 109 19.61 -6.43 -10.98
N PRO A 110 18.50 -7.09 -10.59
CA PRO A 110 17.71 -6.69 -9.42
C PRO A 110 18.53 -6.83 -8.12
N ILE A 111 18.20 -5.99 -7.14
CA ILE A 111 18.94 -5.84 -5.88
C ILE A 111 17.94 -6.00 -4.74
N PRO A 112 18.11 -7.00 -3.86
CA PRO A 112 17.29 -7.10 -2.67
C PRO A 112 17.64 -5.99 -1.68
N ALA A 113 16.62 -5.39 -1.08
CA ALA A 113 16.79 -4.36 -0.08
C ALA A 113 15.77 -4.55 1.05
N ARG A 114 16.03 -3.93 2.19
CA ARG A 114 15.08 -3.88 3.30
C ARG A 114 14.60 -2.47 3.62
N GLU A 115 13.41 -2.40 4.17
CA GLU A 115 12.84 -1.16 4.69
C GLU A 115 11.85 -1.45 5.83
N PHE A 116 11.64 -0.46 6.70
CA PHE A 116 10.61 -0.54 7.73
C PHE A 116 9.33 0.11 7.23
N LEU A 117 8.19 -0.55 7.42
CA LEU A 117 6.89 -0.03 7.03
C LEU A 117 6.03 0.22 8.25
N TYR A 118 5.79 1.49 8.57
CA TYR A 118 4.97 1.85 9.71
C TYR A 118 3.46 1.68 9.40
N SER A 119 2.66 1.46 10.43
CA SER A 119 1.21 1.19 10.34
C SER A 119 0.41 2.22 9.53
N HIS A 120 0.82 3.48 9.56
CA HIS A 120 0.18 4.60 8.85
C HIS A 120 0.85 4.90 7.50
N GLU A 121 1.84 4.11 7.10
CA GLU A 121 2.56 4.29 5.85
C GLU A 121 2.16 3.24 4.81
N GLU A 122 2.19 3.71 3.57
CA GLU A 122 2.03 2.89 2.38
C GLU A 122 3.40 2.64 1.74
N PRO A 123 3.62 1.44 1.17
CA PRO A 123 4.83 1.17 0.38
C PRO A 123 4.89 2.10 -0.84
N ASN A 124 6.11 2.51 -1.21
CA ASN A 124 6.31 3.30 -2.43
C ASN A 124 6.10 2.41 -3.68
N GLU A 125 5.23 2.82 -4.60
CA GLU A 125 4.81 2.09 -5.80
C GLU A 125 5.88 1.94 -6.92
N ARG A 126 7.13 2.35 -6.69
CA ARG A 126 8.17 2.39 -7.73
C ARG A 126 9.20 1.27 -7.65
N TYR A 127 9.06 0.33 -6.72
CA TYR A 127 9.97 -0.81 -6.56
C TYR A 127 9.65 -1.93 -7.55
N GLY A 128 10.61 -2.83 -7.77
CA GLY A 128 10.40 -3.95 -8.70
C GLY A 128 9.68 -5.14 -8.07
N ALA A 129 9.75 -5.29 -6.75
CA ALA A 129 8.99 -6.26 -5.98
C ALA A 129 8.78 -5.78 -4.53
N TYR A 130 7.74 -6.33 -3.91
CA TYR A 130 7.25 -5.96 -2.58
C TYR A 130 7.19 -7.20 -1.70
N GLY A 131 8.26 -7.45 -0.97
CA GLY A 131 8.35 -8.48 0.04
C GLY A 131 7.82 -8.02 1.40
N TYR A 132 7.31 -8.93 2.20
CA TYR A 132 6.90 -8.69 3.58
C TYR A 132 7.33 -9.87 4.45
N LEU A 133 8.03 -9.57 5.54
CA LEU A 133 8.33 -10.55 6.58
C LEU A 133 7.18 -10.55 7.58
N LEU A 134 6.51 -11.69 7.72
CA LEU A 134 5.30 -11.88 8.50
C LEU A 134 5.57 -12.74 9.74
N PHE A 135 5.23 -12.20 10.91
CA PHE A 135 5.01 -12.99 12.12
C PHE A 135 3.50 -13.04 12.42
N ILE A 136 2.92 -14.24 12.28
CA ILE A 136 1.45 -14.43 12.38
C ILE A 136 0.93 -14.27 13.82
N SER A 137 1.79 -14.49 14.82
CA SER A 137 1.46 -14.38 16.24
C SER A 137 2.57 -13.69 17.02
N ARG A 138 2.23 -13.16 18.20
CA ARG A 138 3.24 -12.67 19.14
C ARG A 138 4.15 -13.82 19.59
N PRO A 139 5.45 -13.57 19.83
CA PRO A 139 6.36 -14.61 20.28
C PRO A 139 5.97 -15.10 21.68
N THR A 140 6.04 -16.41 21.86
CA THR A 140 6.05 -17.07 23.17
C THR A 140 7.49 -17.14 23.68
N LYS A 141 7.71 -17.67 24.88
CA LYS A 141 9.08 -17.89 25.39
C LYS A 141 9.86 -18.84 24.49
N GLU A 142 9.16 -19.82 23.93
CA GLU A 142 9.72 -20.89 23.11
C GLU A 142 10.04 -20.40 21.68
N THR A 143 9.24 -19.47 21.13
CA THR A 143 9.42 -18.99 19.75
C THR A 143 10.22 -17.68 19.65
N TYR A 144 10.48 -17.01 20.77
CA TYR A 144 11.19 -15.72 20.78
C TYR A 144 12.58 -15.81 20.13
N ALA A 145 13.37 -16.84 20.47
CA ALA A 145 14.71 -17.02 19.93
C ALA A 145 14.70 -17.12 18.39
N ARG A 146 13.68 -17.76 17.82
CA ARG A 146 13.49 -17.84 16.36
C ARG A 146 13.20 -16.48 15.73
N TYR A 147 12.38 -15.66 16.38
CA TYR A 147 12.04 -14.33 15.85
C TYR A 147 13.25 -13.40 15.89
N GLU A 148 14.02 -13.49 16.96
CA GLU A 148 15.28 -12.77 17.11
C GLU A 148 16.29 -13.17 16.04
N GLU A 149 16.41 -14.47 15.75
CA GLU A 149 17.31 -14.97 14.71
C GLU A 149 16.90 -14.50 13.31
N VAL A 150 15.60 -14.54 12.99
CA VAL A 150 15.06 -14.01 11.73
C VAL A 150 15.33 -12.51 11.61
N CYS A 151 15.15 -11.76 12.70
CA CYS A 151 15.47 -10.33 12.74
C CYS A 151 16.96 -10.06 12.44
N LYS A 152 17.86 -10.79 13.09
CA LYS A 152 19.31 -10.64 12.88
C LYS A 152 19.65 -10.88 11.41
N ASN A 153 19.10 -11.94 10.82
CA ASN A 153 19.33 -12.27 9.42
C ASN A 153 18.72 -11.25 8.46
N TYR A 154 17.52 -10.75 8.75
CA TYR A 154 16.91 -9.65 8.00
C TYR A 154 17.80 -8.41 7.98
N ILE A 155 18.36 -8.01 9.13
CA ILE A 155 19.23 -6.83 9.23
C ILE A 155 20.57 -7.05 8.52
N SER A 156 21.16 -8.24 8.65
CA SER A 156 22.53 -8.51 8.19
C SER A 156 22.64 -8.89 6.72
N HIS A 157 21.62 -9.53 6.14
CA HIS A 157 21.65 -10.01 4.75
C HIS A 157 20.98 -9.05 3.76
N MET A 158 20.22 -8.06 4.25
CA MET A 158 19.57 -7.05 3.41
C MET A 158 20.06 -5.67 3.81
N GLU A 159 20.58 -4.91 2.85
CA GLU A 159 20.96 -3.52 3.08
C GLU A 159 19.71 -2.64 3.15
N HIS A 160 19.75 -1.62 4.02
CA HIS A 160 18.65 -0.68 4.13
C HIS A 160 18.54 0.12 2.83
N LEU A 161 17.32 0.39 2.38
CA LEU A 161 17.03 1.18 1.19
C LEU A 161 17.84 2.51 1.08
N LYS A 162 18.18 3.14 2.21
CA LYS A 162 18.95 4.38 2.27
C LYS A 162 20.38 4.26 1.74
N GLU A 163 20.92 3.04 1.67
CA GLU A 163 22.23 2.75 1.08
C GLU A 163 22.21 2.80 -0.47
N TYR A 164 21.02 2.94 -1.07
CA TYR A 164 20.82 2.96 -2.53
C TYR A 164 20.27 4.28 -3.09
N PRO A 165 20.83 5.47 -2.76
CA PRO A 165 20.25 6.76 -3.16
C PRO A 165 20.26 7.03 -4.67
N HIS A 166 21.11 6.33 -5.43
CA HIS A 166 21.29 6.54 -6.88
C HIS A 166 20.80 5.36 -7.73
N ILE A 167 20.27 4.31 -7.10
CA ILE A 167 19.76 3.15 -7.81
C ILE A 167 18.32 3.42 -8.23
N TYR A 168 18.00 3.10 -9.49
CA TYR A 168 16.62 3.15 -9.98
C TYR A 168 15.72 2.27 -9.11
N SER A 169 14.64 2.83 -8.58
CA SER A 169 13.75 2.14 -7.64
C SER A 169 13.23 0.80 -8.19
N ARG A 170 12.97 0.69 -9.50
CA ARG A 170 12.51 -0.55 -10.15
C ARG A 170 13.48 -1.72 -10.04
N ARG A 171 14.76 -1.47 -9.74
CA ARG A 171 15.76 -2.52 -9.48
C ARG A 171 15.75 -3.02 -8.04
N LEU A 172 15.08 -2.32 -7.14
CA LEU A 172 15.08 -2.65 -5.71
C LEU A 172 13.90 -3.58 -5.42
N MET A 173 14.21 -4.75 -4.87
CA MET A 173 13.24 -5.75 -4.41
C MET A 173 13.13 -5.60 -2.89
N VAL A 174 12.15 -4.82 -2.44
CA VAL A 174 12.12 -4.35 -1.04
C VAL A 174 11.34 -5.34 -0.19
N THR A 175 11.99 -5.92 0.80
CA THR A 175 11.32 -6.70 1.85
C THR A 175 11.05 -5.81 3.06
N TYR A 176 9.80 -5.72 3.48
CA TYR A 176 9.36 -4.87 4.57
C TYR A 176 9.29 -5.59 5.91
N TRP A 177 9.76 -4.89 6.95
CA TRP A 177 9.50 -5.21 8.35
C TRP A 177 8.38 -4.30 8.86
N LEU A 178 7.28 -4.90 9.33
CA LEU A 178 6.07 -4.17 9.71
C LEU A 178 6.18 -3.61 11.13
N LEU A 179 5.89 -2.32 11.31
CA LEU A 179 5.98 -1.62 12.59
C LEU A 179 4.66 -0.95 12.97
N SER A 180 4.17 -1.23 14.17
CA SER A 180 2.92 -0.68 14.68
C SER A 180 3.02 0.81 15.03
N GLY A 181 4.23 1.31 15.28
CA GLY A 181 4.48 2.69 15.66
C GLY A 181 5.96 3.08 15.63
N ARG A 182 6.25 4.33 15.95
CA ARG A 182 7.58 4.92 15.88
C ARG A 182 8.55 4.24 16.86
N LEU A 183 9.72 3.87 16.35
CA LEU A 183 10.79 3.30 17.17
C LEU A 183 11.54 4.35 17.99
N PRO A 184 12.12 3.98 19.15
CA PRO A 184 13.13 4.78 19.83
C PRO A 184 14.32 5.10 18.92
N LYS A 185 15.00 6.23 19.16
CA LYS A 185 16.21 6.59 18.40
C LYS A 185 17.29 5.52 18.58
N GLY A 186 17.88 5.06 17.47
CA GLY A 186 18.94 4.05 17.48
C GLY A 186 18.45 2.59 17.53
N ALA A 187 17.15 2.34 17.61
CA ALA A 187 16.60 0.99 17.74
C ALA A 187 16.45 0.21 16.42
N LEU A 188 16.89 0.78 15.27
CA LEU A 188 16.74 0.15 13.95
C LEU A 188 17.56 -1.13 13.77
N ASN A 189 18.54 -1.37 14.63
CA ASN A 189 19.35 -2.59 14.65
C ASN A 189 19.13 -3.43 15.92
N ASP A 190 18.19 -3.05 16.79
CA ASP A 190 17.88 -3.78 18.02
C ASP A 190 16.68 -4.71 17.80
N CYS A 191 16.96 -6.00 17.63
CA CYS A 191 15.94 -6.99 17.36
C CYS A 191 14.90 -7.15 18.46
N ALA A 192 15.27 -6.95 19.74
CA ALA A 192 14.29 -7.04 20.82
C ALA A 192 13.25 -5.92 20.68
N THR A 193 13.70 -4.70 20.40
CA THR A 193 12.81 -3.56 20.17
C THR A 193 12.00 -3.73 18.88
N LEU A 194 12.60 -4.20 17.78
CA LEU A 194 11.90 -4.42 16.53
C LEU A 194 10.77 -5.45 16.64
N ILE A 195 10.99 -6.53 17.40
CA ILE A 195 9.96 -7.54 17.68
C ILE A 195 8.87 -6.95 18.59
N GLN A 196 9.25 -6.18 19.62
CA GLN A 196 8.29 -5.56 20.53
C GLN A 196 7.32 -4.60 19.81
N PHE A 197 7.83 -3.82 18.84
CA PHE A 197 7.05 -2.84 18.08
C PHE A 197 6.46 -3.39 16.78
N TYR A 198 6.63 -4.69 16.51
CA TYR A 198 6.15 -5.32 15.29
C TYR A 198 4.63 -5.24 15.14
N ASP A 199 4.15 -4.98 13.92
CA ASP A 199 2.71 -4.91 13.63
C ASP A 199 2.11 -6.29 13.32
N TYR A 200 1.78 -7.02 14.37
CA TYR A 200 1.14 -8.34 14.26
C TYR A 200 -0.26 -8.31 13.65
N ALA A 201 -0.98 -7.19 13.75
CA ALA A 201 -2.33 -7.09 13.20
C ALA A 201 -2.26 -7.04 11.68
N ARG A 202 -1.45 -6.12 11.14
CA ARG A 202 -1.21 -6.01 9.70
C ARG A 202 -0.55 -7.26 9.12
N ALA A 203 0.38 -7.88 9.85
CA ALA A 203 0.99 -9.13 9.42
C ALA A 203 -0.03 -10.26 9.24
N LYS A 204 -0.99 -10.37 10.16
CA LYS A 204 -2.07 -11.37 10.09
C LYS A 204 -3.04 -11.10 8.95
N GLU A 205 -3.35 -9.83 8.67
CA GLU A 205 -4.16 -9.45 7.50
C GLU A 205 -3.50 -9.89 6.20
N ILE A 206 -2.22 -9.56 6.02
CA ILE A 206 -1.43 -9.96 4.83
C ILE A 206 -1.35 -11.48 4.74
N ALA A 207 -1.07 -12.18 5.84
CA ALA A 207 -1.02 -13.65 5.87
C ALA A 207 -2.36 -14.29 5.52
N SER A 208 -3.49 -13.67 5.92
CA SER A 208 -4.83 -14.13 5.57
C SER A 208 -5.09 -14.06 4.08
N ALA A 209 -4.64 -12.98 3.41
CA ALA A 209 -4.85 -12.80 1.98
C ALA A 209 -4.12 -13.84 1.13
N VAL A 210 -3.00 -14.39 1.61
CA VAL A 210 -2.22 -15.43 0.92
C VAL A 210 -2.46 -16.85 1.44
N GLY A 211 -3.41 -17.05 2.34
CA GLY A 211 -3.69 -18.37 2.93
C GLY A 211 -2.57 -18.92 3.83
N ALA A 212 -1.66 -18.06 4.33
CA ALA A 212 -0.51 -18.46 5.15
C ALA A 212 -0.82 -18.53 6.66
N LEU A 213 -2.06 -18.30 7.10
CA LEU A 213 -2.43 -18.28 8.53
C LEU A 213 -2.16 -19.60 9.26
N SER A 214 -2.09 -20.73 8.55
CA SER A 214 -1.79 -22.04 9.14
C SER A 214 -0.30 -22.28 9.39
N PHE A 215 0.58 -21.36 9.00
CA PHE A 215 2.01 -21.54 9.19
C PHE A 215 2.39 -21.26 10.64
N ASN A 216 3.21 -22.15 11.23
CA ASN A 216 3.59 -22.10 12.64
C ASN A 216 4.85 -21.25 12.90
N GLY A 217 5.27 -20.43 11.95
CA GLY A 217 6.53 -19.70 12.02
C GLY A 217 6.56 -18.44 11.15
N PRO A 218 7.74 -17.83 11.02
CA PRO A 218 7.94 -16.67 10.16
C PRO A 218 7.63 -17.05 8.70
N VAL A 219 7.02 -16.11 7.98
CA VAL A 219 6.66 -16.29 6.58
C VAL A 219 7.16 -15.09 5.79
N LEU A 220 7.75 -15.33 4.63
CA LEU A 220 8.07 -14.28 3.68
C LEU A 220 7.09 -14.35 2.52
N VAL A 221 6.48 -13.21 2.20
CA VAL A 221 5.54 -13.12 1.08
C VAL A 221 5.97 -12.00 0.15
N ALA A 222 5.76 -12.14 -1.16
CA ALA A 222 6.05 -11.08 -2.10
C ALA A 222 5.06 -11.00 -3.26
N TRP A 223 4.89 -9.78 -3.74
CA TRP A 223 4.14 -9.44 -4.95
C TRP A 223 4.96 -8.55 -5.87
N LYS A 224 4.50 -8.44 -7.11
CA LYS A 224 4.99 -7.43 -8.06
C LYS A 224 4.55 -6.02 -7.71
N TYR A 225 3.37 -5.88 -7.12
CA TYR A 225 2.79 -4.61 -6.67
C TYR A 225 2.55 -4.61 -5.16
N PRO A 226 2.48 -3.45 -4.50
CA PRO A 226 2.26 -3.44 -3.06
C PRO A 226 0.89 -3.99 -2.68
N TYR A 227 0.82 -4.69 -1.54
CA TYR A 227 -0.39 -5.35 -1.03
C TYR A 227 -1.62 -4.43 -0.94
N ILE A 228 -1.42 -3.14 -0.63
CA ILE A 228 -2.49 -2.16 -0.39
C ILE A 228 -3.25 -1.74 -1.66
N TYR A 229 -2.70 -1.99 -2.86
CA TYR A 229 -3.23 -1.46 -4.12
C TYR A 229 -4.19 -2.38 -4.88
N SER A 230 -4.54 -3.53 -4.32
CA SER A 230 -5.65 -4.28 -4.89
C SER A 230 -6.97 -3.62 -4.47
N ASP A 231 -7.74 -3.19 -5.45
CA ASP A 231 -9.17 -2.84 -5.44
C ASP A 231 -10.09 -3.96 -4.87
N GLY A 232 -9.61 -4.76 -3.93
CA GLY A 232 -10.16 -6.04 -3.52
C GLY A 232 -9.75 -7.20 -4.44
N THR A 233 -9.13 -6.95 -5.60
CA THR A 233 -8.60 -8.00 -6.48
C THR A 233 -7.10 -8.15 -6.25
N TYR A 234 -6.74 -8.93 -5.23
CA TYR A 234 -5.36 -9.35 -5.03
C TYR A 234 -4.89 -10.01 -6.33
N GLU A 235 -3.76 -9.58 -6.91
CA GLU A 235 -3.14 -10.39 -7.95
C GLU A 235 -2.90 -11.78 -7.36
N ASP A 236 -3.50 -12.80 -7.99
CA ASP A 236 -3.71 -14.17 -7.49
C ASP A 236 -2.41 -14.96 -7.21
N HIS A 237 -1.25 -14.32 -7.32
CA HIS A 237 0.05 -14.99 -7.29
C HIS A 237 0.99 -14.26 -6.33
N ALA A 238 0.74 -14.36 -5.03
CA ALA A 238 1.78 -14.03 -4.06
C ALA A 238 2.81 -15.16 -4.02
N ILE A 239 4.10 -14.83 -4.08
CA ILE A 239 5.13 -15.79 -3.69
C ILE A 239 5.05 -15.92 -2.18
N THR A 240 4.97 -17.16 -1.67
CA THR A 240 4.97 -17.43 -0.23
C THR A 240 6.09 -18.40 0.12
N PHE A 241 6.88 -18.05 1.13
CA PHE A 241 8.01 -18.83 1.60
C PHE A 241 7.89 -19.08 3.11
N ASP A 242 7.62 -20.34 3.46
CA ASP A 242 7.46 -20.81 4.84
C ASP A 242 8.82 -21.06 5.50
N MET A 243 9.22 -20.18 6.42
CA MET A 243 10.47 -20.36 7.17
C MET A 243 10.32 -21.30 8.37
N SER A 244 9.12 -21.79 8.68
CA SER A 244 8.89 -22.67 9.83
C SER A 244 9.60 -24.03 9.68
N ARG A 245 9.91 -24.44 8.45
CA ARG A 245 10.59 -25.71 8.13
C ARG A 245 12.10 -25.72 8.42
N PHE A 246 12.70 -24.55 8.59
CA PHE A 246 14.13 -24.43 8.86
C PHE A 246 14.38 -24.46 10.36
N SER A 247 15.51 -25.01 10.81
CA SER A 247 15.96 -24.83 12.19
C SER A 247 16.44 -23.40 12.41
N ASN A 248 16.72 -23.00 13.66
CA ASN A 248 17.19 -21.64 13.92
C ASN A 248 18.56 -21.39 13.28
N GLU A 249 19.41 -22.42 13.27
CA GLU A 249 20.76 -22.41 12.68
C GLU A 249 20.71 -22.27 11.15
N ASP A 250 19.62 -22.70 10.53
CA ASP A 250 19.43 -22.63 9.07
C ASP A 250 18.67 -21.36 8.60
N ILE A 251 18.34 -20.42 9.50
CA ILE A 251 17.60 -19.20 9.12
C ILE A 251 18.41 -18.31 8.16
N SER A 252 19.73 -18.24 8.28
CA SER A 252 20.58 -17.56 7.30
C SER A 252 20.44 -18.17 5.91
N ARG A 253 20.42 -19.52 5.83
CA ARG A 253 20.20 -20.24 4.56
C ARG A 253 18.83 -19.93 3.99
N ALA A 254 17.77 -20.00 4.82
CA ALA A 254 16.41 -19.66 4.42
C ALA A 254 16.30 -18.22 3.89
N THR A 255 17.02 -17.29 4.53
CA THR A 255 17.08 -15.89 4.10
C THR A 255 17.76 -15.77 2.74
N ASN A 256 18.89 -16.44 2.51
CA ASN A 256 19.56 -16.42 1.20
C ASN A 256 18.71 -17.02 0.07
N ILE A 257 17.96 -18.08 0.36
CA ILE A 257 16.99 -18.67 -0.57
C ILE A 257 15.90 -17.63 -0.91
N TRP A 258 15.38 -16.93 0.09
CA TRP A 258 14.43 -15.85 -0.15
C TRP A 258 15.00 -14.76 -1.06
N LEU A 259 16.25 -14.34 -0.83
CA LEU A 259 16.91 -13.32 -1.65
C LEU A 259 17.03 -13.74 -3.11
N SER A 260 17.30 -15.02 -3.39
CA SER A 260 17.32 -15.50 -4.78
C SER A 260 15.94 -15.52 -5.41
N ILE A 261 14.89 -15.83 -4.63
CA ILE A 261 13.51 -15.88 -5.11
C ILE A 261 12.98 -14.48 -5.44
N ILE A 262 13.19 -13.50 -4.55
CA ILE A 262 12.60 -12.16 -4.71
C ILE A 262 13.24 -11.36 -5.86
N VAL A 263 14.47 -11.70 -6.24
CA VAL A 263 15.18 -11.11 -7.38
C VAL A 263 14.64 -11.63 -8.72
N GLU A 264 14.06 -12.83 -8.75
CA GLU A 264 13.50 -13.43 -9.96
C GLU A 264 12.00 -13.75 -9.77
N PRO A 265 11.14 -12.74 -9.53
CA PRO A 265 9.76 -12.99 -9.19
C PRO A 265 9.02 -13.70 -10.34
N GLU A 266 9.37 -13.47 -11.61
CA GLU A 266 8.72 -14.18 -12.74
C GLU A 266 8.94 -15.70 -12.72
N ASN A 267 10.04 -16.18 -12.13
CA ASN A 267 10.29 -17.60 -11.92
C ASN A 267 9.48 -18.13 -10.73
N GLY A 268 9.41 -17.40 -9.61
CA GLY A 268 8.61 -17.78 -8.44
C GLY A 268 7.09 -17.65 -8.62
N LEU A 269 6.63 -16.71 -9.45
CA LEU A 269 5.21 -16.41 -9.72
C LEU A 269 4.56 -17.38 -10.72
N ARG A 270 5.35 -18.21 -11.40
CA ARG A 270 4.87 -19.20 -12.38
C ARG A 270 4.72 -20.61 -11.84
N HIS A 271 5.29 -20.92 -10.67
CA HIS A 271 5.46 -22.30 -10.24
C HIS A 271 4.41 -22.72 -9.21
N ASP A 272 3.58 -23.68 -9.62
CA ASP A 272 2.81 -24.55 -8.73
C ASP A 272 3.75 -25.07 -7.62
N THR A 273 3.31 -24.96 -6.36
CA THR A 273 4.10 -25.24 -5.14
C THR A 273 4.86 -26.57 -5.15
N VAL A 274 4.39 -27.55 -5.93
CA VAL A 274 5.04 -28.85 -6.15
C VAL A 274 6.33 -28.72 -6.98
N VAL A 275 6.31 -27.92 -8.05
CA VAL A 275 7.47 -27.73 -8.93
C VAL A 275 8.52 -26.85 -8.25
N PHE A 276 8.11 -25.86 -7.46
CA PHE A 276 9.03 -25.09 -6.61
C PHE A 276 9.74 -25.98 -5.59
N ALA A 277 9.05 -26.96 -4.99
CA ALA A 277 9.68 -27.93 -4.09
C ALA A 277 10.70 -28.84 -4.81
N GLU A 278 10.45 -29.20 -6.08
CA GLU A 278 11.40 -29.95 -6.91
C GLU A 278 12.58 -29.09 -7.36
N GLU A 279 12.37 -27.84 -7.77
CA GLU A 279 13.44 -26.90 -8.09
C GLU A 279 14.28 -26.56 -6.87
N PHE A 280 13.65 -26.40 -5.70
CA PHE A 280 14.34 -26.22 -4.43
C PHE A 280 15.15 -27.45 -4.03
N ARG A 281 14.61 -28.66 -4.26
CA ARG A 281 15.35 -29.92 -4.07
C ARG A 281 16.53 -30.03 -5.04
N ASN A 282 16.34 -29.62 -6.29
CA ASN A 282 17.40 -29.59 -7.31
C ASN A 282 18.46 -28.53 -7.01
N LEU A 283 18.08 -27.39 -6.44
CA LEU A 283 18.98 -26.34 -5.97
C LEU A 283 19.80 -26.83 -4.77
N LEU A 284 19.16 -27.48 -3.79
CA LEU A 284 19.86 -28.11 -2.67
C LEU A 284 20.79 -29.24 -3.12
N GLN A 285 20.43 -30.00 -4.16
CA GLN A 285 21.32 -31.02 -4.73
C GLN A 285 22.49 -30.40 -5.50
N ARG A 286 22.24 -29.33 -6.28
CA ARG A 286 23.27 -28.67 -7.08
C ARG A 286 24.30 -27.93 -6.24
N TYR A 287 23.85 -27.26 -5.16
CA TYR A 287 24.74 -26.51 -4.27
C TYR A 287 25.15 -27.31 -3.02
N GLY A 288 24.54 -28.47 -2.77
CA GLY A 288 24.87 -29.32 -1.63
C GLY A 288 26.31 -29.82 -1.66
N GLU A 289 26.83 -30.20 -2.84
CA GLU A 289 28.23 -30.63 -2.97
C GLU A 289 29.22 -29.46 -2.87
N ASP A 290 28.90 -28.30 -3.44
CA ASP A 290 29.75 -27.11 -3.36
C ASP A 290 29.85 -26.56 -1.92
N ILE A 291 28.78 -26.66 -1.14
CA ILE A 291 28.75 -26.25 0.27
C ILE A 291 29.55 -27.23 1.14
N LEU A 292 29.44 -28.54 0.91
CA LEU A 292 30.23 -29.54 1.64
C LEU A 292 31.73 -29.44 1.30
N ALA A 293 32.07 -29.18 0.04
CA ALA A 293 33.44 -28.94 -0.38
C ALA A 293 34.05 -27.67 0.24
N PHE A 294 33.25 -26.66 0.55
CA PHE A 294 33.70 -25.46 1.25
C PHE A 294 33.99 -25.71 2.74
N ILE A 295 33.23 -26.60 3.38
CA ILE A 295 33.39 -26.97 4.79
C ILE A 295 34.63 -27.85 4.98
N ASP A 296 34.86 -28.85 4.11
CA ASP A 296 36.05 -29.71 4.15
C ASP A 296 37.37 -28.96 3.89
N LYS A 297 37.30 -27.78 3.26
CA LYS A 297 38.47 -26.95 2.96
C LYS A 297 38.87 -26.01 4.13
N GLN A 298 38.03 -25.92 5.16
CA GLN A 298 38.29 -25.10 6.36
C GLN A 298 38.58 -25.94 7.63
N SER A 299 38.54 -27.27 7.54
CA SER A 299 39.02 -28.20 8.58
C SER A 299 40.43 -28.71 8.26
#